data_AF-A0A485C116-F1
#
_entry.id   AF-A0A485C116-F1
#
_cell.length_a   1.000
_cell.length_b   1.000
_cell.length_c   1.000
_cell.angle_alpha   90.00
_cell.angle_beta   90.00
_cell.angle_gamma   90.00
#
_symmetry.space_group_name_H-M   'P 1'
#
loop_
_entity.id
_entity.type
_entity.pdbx_description
1 polymer ?
#
loop_
_entity_poly.entity_id
_entity_poly.type
_entity_poly.pdbx_seq_one_letter_code
_entity_poly.pdbx_strand_id
1 'polypeptide(L)'
;MFAGLTSLMSSGAHAAAAHAIYEGFTVCDKTREFGHGLLVGFGNLCLLALENRSDEELLEAIGLARACAIPLSLREIAELDSTELAGIIDMALHAPDMANMPAPVTAGALYSAIARVEHQAGLL
;
A
#
# COMPACT_ATOMS: atom_id res chain seq x y z
N MET A 1 13.59 -12.95 3.01
CA MET A 1 12.47 -13.86 2.70
C MET A 1 11.21 -13.12 2.20
N PHE A 2 11.14 -11.78 2.23
CA PHE A 2 9.94 -11.03 1.83
C PHE A 2 9.90 -10.58 0.35
N ALA A 3 11.05 -10.49 -0.33
CA ALA A 3 11.14 -9.97 -1.71
C ALA A 3 10.52 -10.87 -2.79
N GLY A 4 10.37 -12.18 -2.54
CA GLY A 4 9.74 -13.09 -3.51
C GLY A 4 8.21 -13.08 -3.48
N LEU A 5 7.61 -12.56 -2.41
CA LEU A 5 6.15 -12.57 -2.23
C LEU A 5 5.46 -11.37 -2.87
N THR A 6 6.13 -10.22 -2.92
CA THR A 6 5.65 -9.06 -3.70
C THR A 6 5.46 -9.43 -5.17
N SER A 7 6.28 -10.37 -5.68
CA SER A 7 6.15 -10.92 -7.02
C SER A 7 4.94 -11.84 -7.22
N LEU A 8 4.47 -12.52 -6.17
CA LEU A 8 3.34 -13.47 -6.23
C LEU A 8 1.98 -12.78 -6.11
N MET A 9 1.90 -11.65 -5.40
CA MET A 9 0.66 -10.89 -5.19
C MET A 9 0.26 -10.02 -6.40
N SER A 10 1.04 -10.01 -7.48
CA SER A 10 0.88 -9.07 -8.59
C SER A 10 1.00 -9.77 -9.94
N SER A 11 -0.05 -9.66 -10.77
CA SER A 11 -0.07 -10.11 -12.16
C SER A 11 0.28 -8.95 -13.11
N GLY A 12 1.56 -8.58 -13.18
CA GLY A 12 2.07 -7.50 -14.03
C GLY A 12 2.39 -6.19 -13.29
N ALA A 13 3.29 -5.39 -13.88
CA ALA A 13 3.81 -4.11 -13.41
C ALA A 13 3.96 -4.00 -11.87
N HIS A 14 4.85 -4.80 -11.29
CA HIS A 14 5.21 -4.79 -9.86
C HIS A 14 5.66 -3.42 -9.32
N ALA A 15 5.82 -2.40 -10.18
CA ALA A 15 6.34 -1.07 -9.92
C ALA A 15 5.35 0.05 -10.33
N ALA A 16 4.07 -0.11 -10.02
CA ALA A 16 3.08 0.98 -10.14
C ALA A 16 2.84 1.64 -8.77
N ALA A 17 1.58 1.83 -8.36
CA ALA A 17 1.26 2.49 -7.09
C ALA A 17 1.89 1.82 -5.85
N ALA A 18 2.16 0.51 -5.86
CA ALA A 18 2.73 -0.18 -4.69
C ALA A 18 4.11 0.34 -4.27
N HIS A 19 5.03 0.54 -5.23
CA HIS A 19 6.35 1.09 -4.93
C HIS A 19 6.29 2.60 -4.67
N ALA A 20 5.42 3.31 -5.36
CA ALA A 20 5.15 4.72 -5.09
C ALA A 20 4.66 4.95 -3.64
N ILE A 21 3.77 4.11 -3.14
CA ILE A 21 3.29 4.13 -1.74
C ILE A 21 4.45 3.85 -0.77
N TYR A 22 5.31 2.86 -1.09
CA TYR A 22 6.53 2.62 -0.31
C TYR A 22 7.41 3.88 -0.24
N GLU A 23 7.68 4.54 -1.37
CA GLU A 23 8.47 5.78 -1.41
C GLU A 23 7.83 6.87 -0.54
N GLY A 24 6.51 7.01 -0.57
CA GLY A 24 5.77 7.88 0.34
C GLY A 24 6.09 7.62 1.81
N PHE A 25 6.13 6.35 2.24
CA PHE A 25 6.50 6.01 3.61
C PHE A 25 7.97 6.33 3.94
N THR A 26 8.88 6.39 2.97
CA THR A 26 10.30 6.67 3.26
C THR A 26 10.56 8.10 3.69
N VAL A 27 9.65 9.04 3.40
CA VAL A 27 9.83 10.44 3.80
C VAL A 27 9.51 10.70 5.28
N CYS A 28 8.73 9.83 5.92
CA CYS A 28 8.37 9.96 7.34
C CYS A 28 9.37 9.21 8.23
N ASP A 29 9.91 9.89 9.25
CA ASP A 29 10.86 9.31 10.23
C ASP A 29 10.33 8.04 10.90
N LYS A 30 9.01 7.99 11.18
CA LYS A 30 8.37 6.87 11.87
C LYS A 30 8.31 5.60 11.03
N THR A 31 8.37 5.72 9.70
CA THR A 31 8.08 4.62 8.77
C THR A 31 9.24 4.27 7.86
N ARG A 32 10.27 5.13 7.72
CA ARG A 32 11.36 4.90 6.77
C ARG A 32 12.24 3.69 7.04
N GLU A 33 12.39 3.30 8.30
CA GLU A 33 13.13 2.10 8.72
C GLU A 33 12.22 0.84 8.76
N PHE A 34 10.95 0.97 8.39
CA PHE A 34 10.05 -0.17 8.30
C PHE A 34 10.49 -1.07 7.14
N GLY A 35 10.33 -2.40 7.30
CA GLY A 35 10.86 -3.35 6.34
C GLY A 35 10.33 -3.10 4.92
N HIS A 36 11.21 -2.85 3.95
CA HIS A 36 10.86 -2.55 2.55
C HIS A 36 9.80 -3.51 1.98
N GLY A 37 10.02 -4.82 2.10
CA GLY A 37 9.07 -5.83 1.59
C GLY A 37 7.71 -5.81 2.30
N LEU A 38 7.65 -5.35 3.55
CA LEU A 38 6.41 -5.20 4.30
C LEU A 38 5.61 -3.98 3.81
N LEU A 39 6.29 -2.84 3.59
CA LEU A 39 5.67 -1.64 3.04
C LEU A 39 5.21 -1.84 1.60
N VAL A 40 6.02 -2.48 0.76
CA VAL A 40 5.62 -2.83 -0.62
C VAL A 40 4.45 -3.83 -0.59
N GLY A 41 4.43 -4.77 0.37
CA GLY A 41 3.31 -5.68 0.57
C GLY A 41 2.00 -4.96 0.88
N PHE A 42 2.02 -3.96 1.78
CA PHE A 42 0.87 -3.10 2.04
C PHE A 42 0.49 -2.25 0.82
N GLY A 43 1.49 -1.72 0.10
CA GLY A 43 1.30 -1.01 -1.16
C GLY A 43 0.61 -1.86 -2.23
N ASN A 44 0.88 -3.18 -2.29
CA ASN A 44 0.20 -4.10 -3.21
C ASN A 44 -1.29 -4.26 -2.86
N LEU A 45 -1.65 -4.31 -1.58
CA LEU A 45 -3.07 -4.33 -1.17
C LEU A 45 -3.78 -3.04 -1.59
N CYS A 46 -3.13 -1.90 -1.41
CA CYS A 46 -3.63 -0.60 -1.85
C CYS A 46 -3.75 -0.52 -3.38
N LEU A 47 -2.81 -1.10 -4.13
CA LEU A 47 -2.87 -1.19 -5.59
C LEU A 47 -4.11 -1.97 -6.05
N LEU A 48 -4.40 -3.13 -5.47
CA LEU A 48 -5.63 -3.90 -5.78
C LEU A 48 -6.89 -3.07 -5.49
N ALA A 49 -6.88 -2.30 -4.39
CA ALA A 49 -7.97 -1.40 -4.06
C ALA A 49 -8.13 -0.26 -5.07
N LEU A 50 -7.04 0.36 -5.52
CA LEU A 50 -7.01 1.42 -6.54
C LEU A 50 -7.45 0.91 -7.93
N GLU A 51 -7.08 -0.31 -8.29
CA GLU A 51 -7.53 -0.98 -9.51
C GLU A 51 -9.01 -1.41 -9.46
N ASN A 52 -9.67 -1.18 -8.33
CA ASN A 52 -11.05 -1.58 -8.09
C ASN A 52 -11.28 -3.08 -8.35
N ARG A 53 -10.31 -3.92 -7.93
CA ARG A 53 -10.44 -5.38 -7.91
C ARG A 53 -11.61 -5.79 -7.01
N SER A 54 -12.16 -6.98 -7.21
CA SER A 54 -13.28 -7.46 -6.40
C SER A 54 -12.90 -7.58 -4.92
N ASP A 55 -13.89 -7.51 -4.02
CA ASP A 55 -13.66 -7.74 -2.59
C ASP A 55 -13.16 -9.17 -2.34
N GLU A 56 -13.58 -10.15 -3.14
CA GLU A 56 -13.11 -11.54 -3.06
C GLU A 56 -11.59 -11.64 -3.33
N GLU A 57 -11.11 -11.06 -4.44
CA GLU A 57 -9.67 -11.02 -4.76
C GLU A 57 -8.87 -10.27 -3.68
N LEU A 58 -9.41 -9.15 -3.17
CA LEU A 58 -8.75 -8.37 -2.14
C LEU A 58 -8.68 -9.14 -0.80
N LEU A 59 -9.74 -9.86 -0.42
CA LEU A 59 -9.76 -10.70 0.78
C LEU A 59 -8.78 -11.88 0.68
N GLU A 60 -8.65 -12.49 -0.48
CA GLU A 60 -7.64 -13.53 -0.73
C GLU A 60 -6.21 -12.98 -0.53
N ALA A 61 -5.93 -11.81 -1.14
CA ALA A 61 -4.65 -11.14 -0.99
C ALA A 61 -4.36 -10.72 0.47
N ILE A 62 -5.36 -10.22 1.19
CA ILE A 62 -5.26 -9.90 2.63
C ILE A 62 -4.98 -11.17 3.45
N GLY A 63 -5.61 -12.29 3.11
CA GLY A 63 -5.35 -13.58 3.76
C GLY A 63 -3.89 -14.02 3.62
N LEU A 64 -3.34 -13.90 2.42
CA LEU A 64 -1.92 -14.18 2.16
C LEU A 64 -1.00 -13.19 2.88
N ALA A 65 -1.29 -11.89 2.79
CA ALA A 65 -0.55 -10.84 3.46
C ALA A 65 -0.47 -11.08 4.98
N ARG A 66 -1.59 -11.45 5.60
CA ARG A 66 -1.67 -11.83 7.02
C ARG A 66 -0.79 -13.04 7.36
N ALA A 67 -0.85 -14.09 6.56
CA ALA A 67 -0.03 -15.30 6.74
C ALA A 67 1.48 -14.99 6.64
N CYS A 68 1.84 -13.90 5.97
CA CYS A 68 3.21 -13.46 5.75
C CYS A 68 3.64 -12.29 6.64
N ALA A 69 2.82 -11.92 7.62
CA ALA A 69 3.06 -10.81 8.55
C ALA A 69 3.28 -9.44 7.85
N ILE A 70 2.66 -9.24 6.68
CA ILE A 70 2.53 -7.92 6.06
C ILE A 70 1.54 -7.10 6.89
N PRO A 71 1.84 -5.83 7.21
CA PRO A 71 0.90 -4.99 7.94
C PRO A 71 -0.37 -4.76 7.11
N LEU A 72 -1.51 -4.75 7.79
CA LEU A 72 -2.84 -4.58 7.17
C LEU A 72 -3.49 -3.24 7.53
N SER A 73 -2.80 -2.40 8.31
CA SER A 73 -3.23 -1.05 8.64
C SER A 73 -2.05 -0.10 8.82
N LEU A 74 -2.31 1.21 8.71
CA LEU A 74 -1.35 2.26 9.03
C LEU A 74 -0.86 2.14 10.46
N ARG A 75 -1.74 1.77 11.40
CA ARG A 75 -1.39 1.62 12.83
C ARG A 75 -0.37 0.51 13.08
N GLU A 76 -0.39 -0.56 12.28
CA GLU A 76 0.61 -1.64 12.34
C GLU A 76 1.97 -1.19 11.77
N ILE A 77 2.00 -0.13 10.97
CA ILE A 77 3.22 0.47 10.44
C ILE A 77 3.76 1.52 11.43
N ALA A 78 2.95 2.52 11.79
CA ALA A 78 3.25 3.55 12.77
C ALA A 78 2.00 4.34 13.21
N GLU A 79 2.06 4.97 14.38
CA GLU A 79 1.07 5.99 14.78
C GLU A 79 1.37 7.31 14.04
N LEU A 80 0.60 7.57 12.99
CA LEU A 80 0.72 8.77 12.14
C LEU A 80 -0.32 9.82 12.53
N ASP A 81 0.09 11.09 12.59
CA ASP A 81 -0.85 12.20 12.60
C ASP A 81 -1.32 12.56 11.18
N SER A 82 -2.28 13.48 11.07
CA SER A 82 -2.85 13.88 9.79
C SER A 82 -1.84 14.54 8.85
N THR A 83 -0.85 15.25 9.40
CA THR A 83 0.19 15.95 8.62
C THR A 83 1.18 14.95 8.05
N GLU A 84 1.60 13.98 8.87
CA GLU A 84 2.50 12.91 8.46
C GLU A 84 1.87 12.04 7.37
N LEU A 85 0.61 11.64 7.56
CA LEU A 85 -0.11 10.85 6.56
C LEU A 85 -0.31 11.65 5.26
N ALA A 86 -0.65 12.93 5.34
CA ALA A 86 -0.76 13.78 4.15
C ALA A 86 0.56 13.90 3.40
N GLY A 87 1.69 14.01 4.10
CA GLY A 87 3.03 14.03 3.49
C GLY A 87 3.38 12.70 2.80
N ILE A 88 3.06 11.56 3.42
CA ILE A 88 3.23 10.23 2.81
C ILE A 88 2.43 10.11 1.52
N ILE A 89 1.15 10.52 1.55
CA ILE A 89 0.25 10.48 0.40
C ILE A 89 0.76 11.38 -0.73
N ASP A 90 1.12 12.63 -0.42
CA ASP A 90 1.63 13.58 -1.41
C ASP A 90 2.91 13.07 -2.09
N MET A 91 3.84 12.53 -1.31
CA MET A 91 5.08 11.95 -1.84
C MET A 91 4.81 10.72 -2.69
N ALA A 92 3.89 9.84 -2.29
CA ALA A 92 3.50 8.69 -3.10
C ALA A 92 2.89 9.10 -4.45
N LEU A 93 2.06 10.16 -4.48
CA LEU A 93 1.46 10.64 -5.73
C LEU A 93 2.47 11.20 -6.73
N HIS A 94 3.58 11.77 -6.22
CA HIS A 94 4.64 12.36 -7.04
C HIS A 94 5.83 11.41 -7.29
N ALA A 95 5.80 10.20 -6.71
CA ALA A 95 6.81 9.18 -6.96
C ALA A 95 6.81 8.74 -8.44
N PRO A 96 7.98 8.49 -9.06
CA PRO A 96 8.06 8.12 -10.48
C PRO A 96 7.21 6.90 -10.85
N ASP A 97 7.14 5.91 -9.97
CA ASP A 97 6.39 4.67 -10.19
C ASP A 97 4.86 4.87 -10.22
N MET A 98 4.35 5.96 -9.63
CA MET A 98 2.92 6.29 -9.70
C MET A 98 2.49 6.60 -11.14
N ALA A 99 3.41 7.08 -11.99
CA ALA A 99 3.16 7.35 -13.41
C ALA A 99 2.90 6.07 -14.24
N ASN A 100 3.23 4.89 -13.71
CA ASN A 100 2.94 3.61 -14.36
C ASN A 100 1.47 3.18 -14.18
N MET A 101 0.68 3.89 -13.36
CA MET A 101 -0.77 3.64 -13.26
C MET A 101 -1.48 4.01 -14.56
N PRO A 102 -2.50 3.22 -14.99
CA PRO A 102 -3.21 3.45 -16.25
C PRO A 102 -4.02 4.75 -16.29
N ALA A 103 -4.27 5.34 -15.11
CA ALA A 103 -4.92 6.63 -14.95
C ALA A 103 -4.31 7.39 -13.76
N PRO A 104 -4.37 8.74 -13.75
CA PRO A 104 -3.89 9.54 -12.64
C PRO A 104 -4.59 9.16 -11.32
N VAL A 105 -3.80 8.82 -10.30
CA VAL A 105 -4.29 8.58 -8.95
C VAL A 105 -4.43 9.92 -8.24
N THR A 106 -5.50 10.10 -7.48
CA THR A 106 -5.72 11.30 -6.64
C THR A 106 -5.47 10.97 -5.18
N ALA A 107 -5.20 11.99 -4.36
CA ALA A 107 -5.07 11.81 -2.90
C ALA A 107 -6.32 11.13 -2.31
N GLY A 108 -7.51 11.57 -2.70
CA GLY A 108 -8.77 10.97 -2.24
C GLY A 108 -8.91 9.48 -2.61
N ALA A 109 -8.50 9.09 -3.81
CA ALA A 109 -8.47 7.69 -4.22
C ALA A 109 -7.48 6.88 -3.37
N LEU A 110 -6.29 7.41 -3.09
CA LEU A 110 -5.29 6.72 -2.28
C LEU A 110 -5.72 6.58 -0.80
N TYR A 111 -6.31 7.62 -0.20
CA TYR A 111 -6.95 7.53 1.12
C TYR A 111 -8.06 6.47 1.13
N SER A 112 -8.90 6.44 0.10
CA SER A 112 -10.00 5.47 0.00
C SER A 112 -9.48 4.04 -0.17
N ALA A 113 -8.38 3.86 -0.90
CA ALA A 113 -7.73 2.57 -1.06
C ALA A 113 -7.19 2.03 0.27
N ILE A 114 -6.49 2.86 1.04
CA ILE A 114 -6.01 2.51 2.40
C ILE A 114 -7.19 2.12 3.29
N ALA A 115 -8.23 2.96 3.35
CA ALA A 115 -9.42 2.68 4.17
C ALA A 115 -10.13 1.38 3.74
N ARG A 116 -10.19 1.10 2.43
CA ARG A 116 -10.77 -0.16 1.92
C ARG A 116 -9.98 -1.37 2.37
N VAL A 117 -8.65 -1.33 2.34
CA VAL A 117 -7.79 -2.42 2.84
C VAL A 117 -8.03 -2.65 4.33
N GLU A 118 -8.03 -1.60 5.15
CA GLU A 118 -8.25 -1.71 6.60
C GLU A 118 -9.65 -2.25 6.94
N HIS A 119 -10.70 -1.78 6.24
CA HIS A 119 -12.06 -2.29 6.40
C HIS A 119 -12.15 -3.78 6.05
N GLN A 120 -11.61 -4.20 4.90
CA GLN A 120 -11.64 -5.62 4.49
C GLN A 120 -10.77 -6.50 5.41
N ALA A 121 -9.73 -5.94 6.04
CA ALA A 121 -8.94 -6.62 7.06
C ALA A 121 -9.64 -6.76 8.42
N GLY A 122 -10.81 -6.13 8.60
CA GLY A 122 -11.61 -6.12 9.83
C GLY A 122 -11.08 -5.16 10.90
N LEU A 123 -10.40 -4.08 10.49
CA LEU A 123 -9.72 -3.13 11.37
C LEU A 123 -10.41 -1.76 11.49
N LEU A 124 -11.45 -1.51 10.66
CA LEU A 124 -12.33 -0.34 10.66
C LEU A 124 -13.77 -0.78 10.42
#